data_AF-A0A537P0Q4-F1
#
_entry.id   AF-A0A537P0Q4-F1
#
_cell.length_a   1.000
_cell.length_b   1.000
_cell.length_c   1.000
_cell.angle_alpha   90.00
_cell.angle_beta   90.00
_cell.angle_gamma   90.00
#
_symmetry.space_group_name_H-M   'P 1'
#
loop_
_entity.id
_entity.type
_entity.pdbx_description
1 polymer ?
#
loop_
_entity_poly.entity_id
_entity_poly.type
_entity_poly.pdbx_seq_one_letter_code
_entity_poly.pdbx_strand_id
1 'polypeptide(L)' 'MTTKLDEKLARIRAGKYKRSDFILADAKDGDMGAGVLGAAPKRAPDGTRLRGKTKLEYLDDIEAVVKHGIVDVMLVSASN' A
#
# COMPACT_ATOMS: atom_id res chain seq x y z
N MET A 1 3.21 21.69 -1.54
CA MET A 1 1.88 21.08 -1.37
C MET A 1 1.92 20.28 -0.09
N THR A 2 0.97 20.45 0.82
CA THR A 2 0.92 19.68 2.09
C THR A 2 0.20 18.35 1.83
N THR A 3 0.77 17.24 2.27
CA THR A 3 0.12 15.92 2.13
C THR A 3 -0.76 15.60 3.33
N LYS A 4 -1.70 14.66 3.17
CA LYS A 4 -2.54 14.13 4.27
C LYS A 4 -1.70 13.61 5.44
N LEU A 5 -0.55 12.98 5.14
CA LEU A 5 0.40 12.50 6.15
C LEU A 5 0.99 13.67 6.95
N ASP A 6 1.42 14.74 6.27
CA ASP A 6 1.99 15.92 6.93
C ASP A 6 0.99 16.54 7.92
N GLU A 7 -0.28 16.65 7.51
CA GLU A 7 -1.34 17.20 8.36
C GLU A 7 -1.58 16.33 9.60
N LYS A 8 -1.62 15.00 9.44
CA LYS A 8 -1.77 14.07 10.56
C LYS A 8 -0.58 14.15 11.51
N LEU A 9 0.65 14.13 10.99
CA LEU A 9 1.87 14.26 11.78
C LEU A 9 1.91 15.59 12.55
N ALA A 10 1.48 16.69 11.93
CA ALA A 10 1.40 17.98 12.60
C ALA A 10 0.42 17.96 13.78
N ARG A 11 -0.77 17.35 13.62
CA ARG A 11 -1.74 17.20 14.72
C ARG A 11 -1.22 16.32 15.85
N ILE A 12 -0.54 15.22 15.51
CA ILE A 12 0.10 14.33 16.49
C ILE A 12 1.16 15.07 17.29
N ARG A 13 2.10 15.74 16.61
CA ARG A 13 3.18 16.51 17.26
C ARG A 13 2.66 17.65 18.13
N ALA A 14 1.55 18.28 17.74
CA ALA A 14 0.91 19.34 18.51
C ALA A 14 0.11 18.83 19.73
N GLY A 15 0.06 17.52 19.99
CA GLY A 15 -0.72 16.94 21.08
C GLY A 15 -2.24 17.02 20.89
N LYS A 16 -2.71 17.29 19.65
CA LYS A 16 -4.13 17.45 19.29
C LYS A 16 -4.70 16.24 18.56
N TYR A 17 -4.05 15.08 18.67
CA TYR A 17 -4.43 13.89 17.93
C TYR A 17 -5.79 13.34 18.38
N LYS A 18 -6.56 12.86 17.42
CA LYS A 18 -7.78 12.07 17.61
C LYS A 18 -7.54 10.66 17.11
N ARG A 19 -8.46 9.73 17.43
CA ARG A 19 -8.42 8.36 16.90
C ARG A 19 -8.36 8.33 15.37
N SER A 20 -8.99 9.29 14.70
CA SER A 20 -8.99 9.43 13.23
C SER A 20 -7.64 9.87 12.64
N ASP A 21 -6.71 10.35 13.46
CA ASP A 21 -5.38 10.77 13.03
C ASP A 21 -4.37 9.62 12.98
N PHE A 22 -4.82 8.39 13.22
CA PHE A 22 -3.99 7.21 13.01
C PHE A 22 -3.41 7.21 11.59
N ILE A 23 -2.17 6.75 11.49
CA ILE A 23 -1.46 6.61 10.22
C ILE A 23 -1.77 5.22 9.70
N LEU A 24 -2.40 5.15 8.53
CA LEU A 24 -2.63 3.90 7.81
C LEU A 24 -1.48 3.70 6.82
N ALA A 25 -0.68 2.67 7.05
CA ALA A 25 0.41 2.27 6.18
C ALA A 25 0.09 0.93 5.52
N ASP A 26 0.35 0.83 4.22
CA ASP A 26 0.40 -0.44 3.49
C ASP A 26 1.86 -0.79 3.18
N ALA A 27 2.23 -2.05 3.34
CA ALA A 27 3.58 -2.56 3.14
C ALA A 27 3.60 -3.55 1.96
N LYS A 28 3.89 -3.04 0.77
CA LYS A 28 4.07 -3.81 -0.46
C LYS A 28 5.55 -4.07 -0.72
N ASP A 29 6.18 -4.66 0.29
CA ASP A 29 7.59 -5.06 0.29
C ASP A 29 7.74 -6.53 -0.14
N GLY A 30 8.04 -6.74 -1.42
CA GLY A 30 8.31 -8.06 -2.00
C GLY A 30 9.69 -8.62 -1.62
N ASP A 31 10.70 -7.77 -1.47
CA ASP A 31 12.09 -8.15 -1.12
C ASP A 31 12.17 -8.82 0.26
N MET A 32 11.34 -8.38 1.21
CA MET A 32 11.23 -8.98 2.54
C MET A 32 10.32 -10.22 2.59
N GLY A 33 9.69 -10.57 1.47
CA GLY A 33 8.78 -11.72 1.34
C GLY A 33 9.19 -12.69 0.24
N ALA A 34 8.22 -13.39 -0.33
CA ALA A 34 8.44 -14.28 -1.47
C ALA A 34 8.44 -13.53 -2.82
N GLY A 35 8.91 -12.27 -2.84
CA GLY A 35 8.84 -11.41 -4.01
C GLY A 35 7.41 -11.19 -4.51
N VAL A 36 7.27 -11.00 -5.83
CA VAL A 36 5.96 -10.90 -6.51
C VAL A 36 5.11 -12.17 -6.29
N LEU A 37 5.73 -13.33 -6.11
CA LEU A 37 5.00 -14.59 -5.85
C LEU A 37 4.38 -14.64 -4.46
N GLY A 38 4.85 -13.82 -3.52
CA GLY A 38 4.23 -13.62 -2.22
C GLY A 38 2.96 -12.76 -2.28
N ALA A 39 2.72 -12.06 -3.39
CA ALA A 39 1.46 -11.35 -3.60
C ALA A 39 0.31 -12.34 -3.89
N ALA A 40 -0.92 -11.90 -3.64
CA ALA A 40 -2.10 -12.68 -4.00
C ALA A 40 -2.07 -13.07 -5.48
N PRO A 41 -2.50 -14.29 -5.85
CA PRO A 41 -2.46 -14.73 -7.24
C PRO A 41 -3.40 -13.89 -8.11
N LYS A 42 -3.17 -13.91 -9.42
CA LYS A 42 -4.19 -13.46 -10.37
C LYS A 42 -5.38 -14.40 -10.27
N ARG A 43 -6.58 -13.81 -10.16
CA ARG A 43 -7.85 -14.53 -10.10
C ARG A 43 -8.72 -14.17 -11.30
N ALA A 44 -9.54 -15.11 -11.73
CA ALA A 44 -10.66 -14.84 -12.63
C ALA A 44 -11.76 -14.07 -11.87
N PRO A 45 -12.75 -13.47 -12.57
CA PRO A 45 -13.82 -12.71 -11.94
C PRO A 45 -14.66 -13.49 -10.91
N ASP A 46 -14.74 -14.80 -11.06
CA ASP A 46 -15.41 -15.73 -10.13
C ASP A 46 -14.54 -16.07 -8.88
N GLY A 47 -13.33 -15.51 -8.79
CA GLY A 47 -12.38 -15.76 -7.72
C GLY A 47 -11.46 -16.97 -7.93
N THR A 48 -11.64 -17.74 -9.01
CA THR A 48 -10.80 -18.90 -9.33
C THR A 48 -9.34 -18.48 -9.51
N ARG A 49 -8.41 -19.19 -8.85
CA ARG A 49 -6.97 -18.93 -8.96
C ARG A 49 -6.46 -19.32 -10.34
N LEU A 50 -5.76 -18.41 -11.02
CA LEU A 50 -5.17 -18.65 -12.35
C LEU A 50 -3.67 -18.93 -12.25
N ARG A 51 -2.88 -17.91 -11.91
CA ARG A 51 -1.40 -17.97 -11.82
C ARG A 51 -0.87 -16.96 -10.81
N GLY A 52 0.43 -16.98 -10.53
CA GLY A 52 1.11 -15.86 -9.86
C GLY A 52 1.00 -14.57 -10.69
N LYS A 53 1.06 -13.41 -10.04
CA LYS A 53 1.10 -12.10 -10.73
C LYS A 53 2.46 -11.89 -11.41
N THR A 54 2.46 -11.12 -12.48
CA THR A 54 3.69 -10.56 -13.08
C THR A 54 4.13 -9.33 -12.28
N LYS A 55 5.38 -8.88 -12.45
CA LYS A 55 5.87 -7.64 -11.82
C LYS A 55 5.00 -6.43 -12.19
N LEU A 56 4.58 -6.33 -13.45
CA LEU A 56 3.73 -5.21 -13.89
C LEU A 56 2.36 -5.24 -13.21
N GLU A 57 1.67 -6.39 -13.20
CA GLU A 57 0.37 -6.51 -12.51
C GLU A 57 0.46 -6.20 -11.01
N TYR A 58 1.60 -6.52 -10.39
CA TYR A 58 1.88 -6.19 -9.00
C TYR A 58 2.07 -4.68 -8.78
N LEU A 59 2.78 -4.00 -9.68
CA LEU A 59 2.94 -2.55 -9.64
C LEU A 59 1.60 -1.84 -9.90
N ASP A 60 0.78 -2.37 -10.81
CA ASP A 60 -0.58 -1.85 -11.06
C ASP A 60 -1.45 -1.92 -9.80
N ASP A 61 -1.36 -2.99 -9.00
CA ASP A 61 -2.07 -3.08 -7.72
C ASP A 61 -1.60 -2.01 -6.74
N ILE A 62 -0.27 -1.81 -6.62
CA ILE A 62 0.31 -0.77 -5.73
C ILE A 62 -0.22 0.60 -6.14
N GLU A 63 -0.18 0.92 -7.44
CA GLU A 63 -0.72 2.17 -7.96
C GLU A 63 -2.21 2.32 -7.68
N ALA A 64 -3.00 1.24 -7.83
CA ALA A 64 -4.42 1.26 -7.53
C ALA A 64 -4.67 1.62 -6.06
N VAL A 65 -3.95 0.99 -5.13
CA VAL A 65 -4.03 1.29 -3.68
C VAL A 65 -3.67 2.75 -3.40
N VAL A 66 -2.60 3.28 -4.01
CA VAL A 66 -2.21 4.69 -3.84
C VAL A 66 -3.29 5.63 -4.40
N LYS A 67 -3.85 5.33 -5.58
CA LYS A 67 -4.92 6.12 -6.22
C LYS A 67 -6.21 6.16 -5.39
N HIS A 68 -6.48 5.13 -4.58
CA HIS A 68 -7.62 5.17 -3.64
C HIS A 68 -7.49 6.26 -2.56
N GLY A 69 -6.27 6.74 -2.25
CA GLY A 69 -6.05 7.87 -1.33
C GLY A 69 -6.35 7.58 0.16
N ILE A 70 -6.55 6.30 0.51
CA ILE A 70 -6.87 5.89 1.89
C ILE A 70 -5.59 5.76 2.72
N VAL A 71 -4.55 5.15 2.15
CA VAL A 71 -3.24 4.99 2.79
C VAL A 71 -2.53 6.33 2.94
N ASP A 72 -1.89 6.55 4.07
CA ASP A 72 -1.05 7.73 4.31
C ASP A 72 0.41 7.46 3.92
N VAL A 73 0.82 6.19 3.97
CA VAL A 73 2.17 5.73 3.61
C VAL A 73 2.06 4.43 2.84
N MET A 74 2.78 4.33 1.72
CA MET A 74 3.00 3.08 1.00
C MET A 74 4.49 2.73 1.09
N LEU A 75 4.82 1.64 1.76
CA LEU A 75 6.19 1.11 1.85
C LEU A 75 6.40 0.09 0.73
N VAL A 76 7.48 0.24 -0.02
CA VAL A 76 7.81 -0.61 -1.17
C VAL A 76 9.25 -1.09 -1.09
N SER A 77 9.53 -2.20 -1.75
CA SER A 77 10.88 -2.73 -1.93
C SER A 77 11.76 -1.79 -2.73
N ALA A 78 13.07 -1.80 -2.46
CA ALA A 78 14.04 -1.06 -3.26
C ALA A 78 14.13 -1.59 -4.70
N SER A 79 13.76 -2.85 -4.93
CA SER A 79 13.75 -3.50 -6.24
C SER A 79 12.53 -3.19 -7.12
N ASN A 80 11.55 -2.43 -6.62
CA ASN A 80 10.31 -2.12 -7.36
C ASN A 80 10.57 -1.23 -8.58
#